data_AF-A0A538C2K1-F1
#
_entry.id   AF-A0A538C2K1-F1
#
_cell.length_a   1.000
_cell.length_b   1.000
_cell.length_c   1.000
_cell.angle_alpha   90.00
_cell.angle_beta   90.00
_cell.angle_gamma   90.00
#
_symmetry.space_group_name_H-M   'P 1'
#
loop_
_entity.id
_entity.type
_entity.pdbx_description
1 polymer ?
#
loop_
_entity_poly.entity_id
_entity_poly.type
_entity_poly.pdbx_seq_one_letter_code
_entity_poly.pdbx_strand_id
1 'polypeptide(L)'
;MFARIHRLSAGRLSAPAARGRRAQALLPEGGFTLIETLIAAFVLVVGIGAFFTMLSISVKATGSSRAREGATNLAREILEDARTIAYAQLSPTDIVAELQAMNGLANTSGTSTWQITRRGYTYTVTASECSVDDPKDKYGKHDSTFCADSNKEGTESEDSQPADMKRITVDVKWSARGRTPVVHEVETLTAAGQTVGLTASGLKLLSPSSGVGSATEPVIASAATTELEFVVTTPASAAAVDWTLEGVRQSPAPVKKSSSTTEWVFKWAIPSGSVSDGTYQVGAQAVDATGVDGPPVSISVTLARNIPAAPKGIEGGFNTITEGGKSKEVAEFQWLANSEKNVIGYRAYYVTGGSEKHKLICETTTKTRTCVDREPPKPTSPNLTYEFVALYHKAEGNPPALSGAVSEGTAASFTIEGGPPPAPSTPPTLSAKKEVDGSVKLTWTAPGGSPAVSFYRIYRGSSEFSGRYEEVSPASTTTFTDTNASTTHSYWVTAVSKTLTESKPVGPVTG
;
A
#
# COMPACT_ATOMS: atom_id res chain seq x y z
N MET A 1 -5.05 -35.92 -66.81
CA MET A 1 -4.92 -37.37 -67.09
C MET A 1 -5.90 -38.09 -66.17
N PHE A 2 -6.85 -38.92 -66.57
CA PHE A 2 -7.28 -39.43 -67.86
C PHE A 2 -8.74 -39.91 -67.66
N ALA A 3 -9.58 -39.65 -68.66
CA ALA A 3 -10.62 -40.52 -69.25
C ALA A 3 -11.55 -41.33 -68.32
N ARG A 4 -12.87 -41.14 -68.33
CA ARG A 4 -13.86 -41.42 -69.40
C ARG A 4 -13.91 -42.91 -69.76
N ILE A 5 -15.12 -43.49 -69.79
CA ILE A 5 -15.66 -44.51 -70.74
C ILE A 5 -17.02 -45.00 -70.17
N HIS A 6 -18.15 -44.60 -70.81
CA HIS A 6 -19.04 -45.43 -71.68
C HIS A 6 -19.88 -46.47 -70.90
N ARG A 7 -21.17 -46.74 -71.15
CA ARG A 7 -22.01 -46.90 -72.37
C ARG A 7 -23.48 -46.89 -71.88
N LEU A 8 -24.41 -46.20 -72.55
CA LEU A 8 -25.37 -46.73 -73.52
C LEU A 8 -26.18 -47.97 -73.07
N SER A 9 -27.49 -47.80 -72.92
CA SER A 9 -28.47 -48.77 -73.42
C SER A 9 -29.67 -48.04 -73.98
N ALA A 10 -30.01 -48.38 -75.22
CA ALA A 10 -31.14 -47.91 -75.98
C ALA A 10 -31.98 -49.13 -76.37
N GLY A 11 -33.30 -49.04 -76.22
CA GLY A 11 -34.28 -49.81 -77.00
C GLY A 11 -35.36 -48.81 -77.42
N ARG A 12 -35.42 -48.39 -78.70
CA ARG A 12 -36.04 -49.09 -79.85
C ARG A 12 -37.56 -49.26 -79.64
N LEU A 13 -38.49 -48.89 -80.53
CA LEU A 13 -38.55 -48.45 -81.94
C LEU A 13 -39.93 -47.77 -82.10
N SER A 14 -40.05 -46.56 -82.67
CA SER A 14 -40.27 -46.26 -84.11
C SER A 14 -41.62 -46.79 -84.66
N ALA A 15 -42.63 -45.93 -84.84
CA ALA A 15 -42.93 -45.11 -86.03
C ALA A 15 -44.09 -45.77 -86.84
N PRO A 16 -44.72 -45.16 -87.88
CA PRO A 16 -44.40 -43.92 -88.61
C PRO A 16 -45.71 -43.11 -88.92
N ALA A 17 -45.85 -42.13 -89.81
CA ALA A 17 -44.99 -41.50 -90.79
C ALA A 17 -45.63 -40.16 -91.21
N ALA A 18 -44.76 -39.18 -91.49
CA ALA A 18 -44.78 -38.36 -92.71
C ALA A 18 -45.90 -37.29 -92.87
N ARG A 19 -45.67 -36.12 -93.48
CA ARG A 19 -44.62 -35.69 -94.43
C ARG A 19 -44.71 -34.17 -94.65
N GLY A 20 -43.57 -33.55 -95.00
CA GLY A 20 -43.51 -32.36 -95.87
C GLY A 20 -43.29 -31.02 -95.15
N ARG A 21 -42.07 -30.53 -94.92
CA ARG A 21 -41.07 -29.83 -95.79
C ARG A 21 -41.41 -28.39 -96.21
N ARG A 22 -40.36 -27.55 -96.00
CA ARG A 22 -39.99 -26.24 -96.61
C ARG A 22 -40.57 -25.00 -95.91
N ALA A 23 -39.89 -23.86 -95.79
CA ALA A 23 -38.50 -23.44 -95.98
C ALA A 23 -38.38 -22.02 -95.35
N GLN A 24 -37.15 -21.59 -95.11
CA GLN A 24 -36.71 -20.34 -94.45
C GLN A 24 -37.40 -19.03 -94.86
N ALA A 25 -37.55 -18.13 -93.87
CA ALA A 25 -37.45 -16.68 -94.05
C ALA A 25 -36.95 -16.01 -92.76
N LEU A 26 -36.14 -14.96 -92.92
CA LEU A 26 -35.49 -14.15 -91.88
C LEU A 26 -36.46 -13.19 -91.17
N LEU A 27 -36.22 -13.03 -89.86
CA LEU A 27 -36.53 -11.89 -88.95
C LEU A 27 -38.03 -11.64 -88.62
N PRO A 28 -38.38 -11.42 -87.33
CA PRO A 28 -38.07 -10.12 -86.71
C PRO A 28 -37.60 -10.20 -85.25
N GLU A 29 -36.87 -9.16 -84.84
CA GLU A 29 -36.85 -8.68 -83.46
C GLU A 29 -38.32 -8.40 -83.04
N GLY A 30 -38.91 -9.31 -82.25
CA GLY A 30 -40.24 -9.11 -81.68
C GLY A 30 -40.12 -8.13 -80.51
N GLY A 31 -40.52 -6.88 -80.73
CA GLY A 31 -40.73 -5.93 -79.64
C GLY A 31 -41.68 -6.54 -78.60
N PHE A 32 -41.30 -6.46 -77.33
CA PHE A 32 -42.09 -7.01 -76.23
C PHE A 32 -43.52 -6.49 -76.30
N THR A 33 -44.49 -7.40 -76.20
CA THR A 33 -45.90 -6.99 -76.11
C THR A 33 -46.12 -6.21 -74.81
N LEU A 34 -46.99 -5.19 -74.83
CA LEU A 34 -47.25 -4.34 -73.66
C LEU A 34 -47.71 -5.15 -72.43
N ILE A 35 -48.33 -6.32 -72.64
CA ILE A 35 -48.73 -7.24 -71.58
C ILE A 35 -47.52 -7.91 -70.93
N GLU A 36 -46.52 -8.31 -71.71
CA GLU A 36 -45.33 -9.01 -71.23
C GLU A 36 -44.40 -8.09 -70.44
N THR A 37 -44.24 -6.83 -70.88
CA THR A 37 -43.54 -5.81 -70.10
C THR A 37 -44.27 -5.45 -68.81
N LEU A 38 -45.60 -5.40 -68.82
CA LEU A 38 -46.40 -5.17 -67.62
C LEU A 38 -46.34 -6.32 -66.61
N ILE A 39 -46.39 -7.59 -67.08
CA ILE A 39 -46.23 -8.75 -66.21
C ILE A 39 -44.82 -8.80 -65.63
N ALA A 40 -43.79 -8.55 -66.44
CA ALA A 40 -42.41 -8.51 -65.97
C ALA A 40 -42.19 -7.39 -64.93
N ALA A 41 -42.75 -6.19 -65.16
CA ALA A 41 -42.71 -5.09 -64.21
C ALA A 41 -43.48 -5.41 -62.92
N PHE A 42 -44.63 -6.07 -63.01
CA PHE A 42 -45.41 -6.49 -61.83
C PHE A 42 -44.64 -7.52 -60.99
N VAL A 43 -44.08 -8.56 -61.61
CA VAL A 43 -43.27 -9.57 -60.92
C VAL A 43 -42.03 -8.94 -60.30
N LEU A 44 -41.39 -7.98 -60.98
CA LEU A 44 -40.26 -7.23 -60.44
C LEU A 44 -40.66 -6.42 -59.20
N VAL A 45 -41.78 -5.68 -59.25
CA VAL A 45 -42.26 -4.87 -58.11
C VAL A 45 -42.60 -5.75 -56.91
N VAL A 46 -43.29 -6.87 -57.14
CA VAL A 46 -43.60 -7.84 -56.08
C VAL A 46 -42.32 -8.47 -55.53
N GLY A 47 -41.36 -8.83 -56.39
CA GLY A 47 -40.06 -9.38 -55.98
C GLY A 47 -39.21 -8.41 -55.15
N ILE A 48 -39.15 -7.15 -55.57
CA ILE A 48 -38.48 -6.07 -54.84
C ILE A 48 -39.18 -5.81 -53.49
N GLY A 49 -40.52 -5.79 -53.47
CA GLY A 49 -41.30 -5.67 -52.25
C GLY A 49 -41.01 -6.80 -51.25
N ALA A 50 -41.04 -8.05 -51.72
CA ALA A 50 -40.69 -9.22 -50.92
C ALA A 50 -39.25 -9.13 -50.37
N PHE A 51 -38.30 -8.71 -51.21
CA PHE A 51 -36.90 -8.53 -50.79
C PHE A 51 -36.75 -7.45 -49.70
N PHE A 52 -37.39 -6.29 -49.83
CA PHE A 52 -37.35 -5.24 -48.80
C PHE A 52 -37.98 -5.68 -47.47
N THR A 53 -39.05 -6.47 -47.51
CA THR A 53 -39.63 -7.04 -46.29
C THR A 53 -38.67 -8.03 -45.62
N MET A 54 -38.00 -8.89 -46.40
CA MET A 54 -37.02 -9.83 -45.89
C MET A 54 -35.80 -9.11 -45.29
N LEU A 55 -35.28 -8.08 -45.96
CA LEU A 55 -34.21 -7.24 -45.41
C LEU A 55 -34.62 -6.57 -44.11
N SER A 56 -35.82 -6.02 -44.04
CA SER A 56 -36.33 -5.36 -42.83
C SER A 56 -36.47 -6.34 -41.66
N ILE A 57 -36.94 -7.55 -41.92
CA ILE A 57 -37.04 -8.63 -40.92
C ILE A 57 -35.64 -9.02 -40.45
N SER A 58 -34.69 -9.16 -41.38
CA SER A 58 -33.29 -9.51 -41.09
C SER A 58 -32.61 -8.44 -40.23
N VAL A 59 -32.70 -7.16 -40.59
CA VAL A 59 -32.15 -6.04 -39.80
C VAL A 59 -32.76 -6.01 -38.40
N LYS A 60 -34.09 -6.17 -38.27
CA LYS A 60 -34.77 -6.25 -36.97
C LYS A 60 -34.35 -7.50 -36.16
N ALA A 61 -33.99 -8.60 -36.82
CA ALA A 61 -33.51 -9.82 -36.15
C ALA A 61 -32.10 -9.63 -35.61
N THR A 62 -31.22 -9.05 -36.43
CA THR A 62 -29.85 -8.71 -36.07
C THR A 62 -29.81 -7.69 -34.93
N GLY A 63 -30.64 -6.65 -34.99
CA GLY A 63 -30.78 -5.68 -33.91
C GLY A 63 -31.25 -6.32 -32.60
N SER A 64 -32.26 -7.19 -32.66
CA SER A 64 -32.73 -7.94 -31.48
C SER A 64 -31.65 -8.86 -30.89
N SER A 65 -30.80 -9.45 -31.73
CA SER A 65 -29.71 -10.32 -31.28
C SER A 65 -28.59 -9.51 -30.62
N ARG A 66 -28.24 -8.35 -31.19
CA ARG A 66 -27.27 -7.40 -30.59
C ARG A 66 -27.76 -6.84 -29.26
N ALA A 67 -29.06 -6.53 -29.14
CA ALA A 67 -29.66 -6.08 -27.89
C ALA A 67 -29.59 -7.17 -26.81
N ARG A 68 -29.84 -8.44 -27.18
CA ARG A 68 -29.72 -9.57 -26.26
C ARG A 68 -28.27 -9.78 -25.81
N GLU A 69 -27.33 -9.76 -26.74
CA GLU A 69 -25.89 -9.86 -26.43
C GLU A 69 -25.46 -8.73 -25.48
N GLY A 70 -25.91 -7.50 -25.74
CA GLY A 70 -25.68 -6.36 -24.87
C GLY A 70 -26.27 -6.54 -23.47
N ALA A 71 -27.50 -7.04 -23.36
CA ALA A 71 -28.13 -7.33 -22.07
C ALA A 71 -27.39 -8.41 -21.27
N THR A 72 -26.98 -9.51 -21.92
CA THR A 72 -26.21 -10.59 -21.26
C THR A 72 -24.84 -10.11 -20.81
N ASN A 73 -24.13 -9.35 -21.65
CA ASN A 73 -22.83 -8.80 -21.26
C ASN A 73 -22.96 -7.80 -20.11
N LEU A 74 -24.01 -6.95 -20.12
CA LEU A 74 -24.28 -6.00 -19.05
C LEU A 74 -24.62 -6.71 -17.72
N ALA A 75 -25.46 -7.75 -17.76
CA ALA A 75 -25.80 -8.52 -16.57
C ALA A 75 -24.55 -9.17 -15.94
N ARG A 76 -23.66 -9.72 -16.77
CA ARG A 76 -22.39 -10.30 -16.31
C ARG A 76 -21.43 -9.26 -15.77
N GLU A 77 -21.28 -8.13 -16.45
CA GLU A 77 -20.46 -7.01 -15.97
C GLU A 77 -20.92 -6.55 -14.58
N ILE A 78 -22.23 -6.38 -14.38
CA ILE A 78 -22.79 -6.00 -13.07
C ILE A 78 -22.46 -7.05 -12.00
N LEU A 79 -22.57 -8.35 -12.31
CA LEU A 79 -22.22 -9.41 -11.35
C LEU A 79 -20.72 -9.44 -11.03
N GLU A 80 -19.86 -9.32 -12.04
CA GLU A 80 -18.40 -9.26 -11.85
C GLU A 80 -17.97 -8.02 -11.05
N ASP A 81 -18.61 -6.88 -11.31
CA ASP A 81 -18.41 -5.65 -10.55
C ASP A 81 -18.94 -5.80 -9.11
N ALA A 82 -20.06 -6.49 -8.90
CA ALA A 82 -20.59 -6.77 -7.57
C ALA A 82 -19.64 -7.63 -6.72
N ARG A 83 -18.82 -8.51 -7.32
CA ARG A 83 -17.76 -9.26 -6.61
C ARG A 83 -16.68 -8.36 -6.03
N THR A 84 -16.52 -7.14 -6.53
CA THR A 84 -15.52 -6.19 -6.02
C THR A 84 -16.02 -5.43 -4.78
N ILE A 85 -17.33 -5.49 -4.50
CA ILE A 85 -17.95 -4.94 -3.29
C ILE A 85 -17.61 -5.86 -2.12
N ALA A 86 -17.19 -5.31 -0.99
CA ALA A 86 -16.87 -6.13 0.18
C ALA A 86 -18.12 -6.92 0.63
N TYR A 87 -17.93 -8.16 1.09
CA TYR A 87 -19.04 -9.04 1.47
C TYR A 87 -19.98 -8.37 2.49
N ALA A 88 -19.44 -7.63 3.45
CA ALA A 88 -20.22 -6.88 4.44
C ALA A 88 -21.05 -5.73 3.83
N GLN A 89 -20.60 -5.13 2.72
CA GLN A 89 -21.27 -4.01 2.02
C GLN A 89 -22.36 -4.46 1.05
N LEU A 90 -22.36 -5.74 0.64
CA LEU A 90 -23.41 -6.32 -0.19
C LEU A 90 -24.69 -6.44 0.64
N SER A 91 -25.54 -5.42 0.64
CA SER A 91 -26.80 -5.41 1.40
C SER A 91 -27.99 -5.12 0.49
N PRO A 92 -29.22 -5.47 0.89
CA PRO A 92 -30.40 -5.18 0.08
C PRO A 92 -30.65 -3.68 -0.10
N THR A 93 -30.15 -2.85 0.83
CA THR A 93 -30.33 -1.39 0.81
C THR A 93 -29.25 -0.67 0.01
N ASP A 94 -28.03 -1.19 -0.03
CA ASP A 94 -26.86 -0.47 -0.56
C ASP A 94 -26.42 -0.96 -1.95
N ILE A 95 -26.72 -2.21 -2.33
CA ILE A 95 -26.18 -2.84 -3.55
C ILE A 95 -26.39 -2.00 -4.83
N VAL A 96 -27.57 -1.38 -4.98
CA VAL A 96 -27.86 -0.55 -6.16
C VAL A 96 -27.03 0.73 -6.17
N ALA A 97 -26.84 1.36 -5.02
CA ALA A 97 -26.08 2.60 -4.91
C ALA A 97 -24.58 2.35 -5.16
N GLU A 98 -24.03 1.29 -4.56
CA GLU A 98 -22.64 0.88 -4.75
C GLU A 98 -22.36 0.55 -6.22
N LEU A 99 -23.23 -0.24 -6.88
CA LEU A 99 -23.08 -0.57 -8.30
C LEU A 99 -23.19 0.68 -9.21
N GLN A 100 -24.10 1.61 -8.92
CA GLN A 100 -24.24 2.83 -9.73
C GLN A 100 -23.05 3.79 -9.59
N ALA A 101 -22.30 3.71 -8.49
CA ALA A 101 -21.08 4.48 -8.30
C ALA A 101 -19.90 3.97 -9.16
N MET A 102 -20.01 2.75 -9.70
CA MET A 102 -18.98 2.15 -10.54
C MET A 102 -18.98 2.72 -11.95
N ASN A 103 -17.79 2.74 -12.57
CA ASN A 103 -17.59 3.33 -13.87
C ASN A 103 -18.39 2.59 -14.94
N GLY A 104 -19.27 3.30 -15.65
CA GLY A 104 -20.09 2.72 -16.73
C GLY A 104 -21.41 2.08 -16.29
N LEU A 105 -21.70 2.08 -14.99
CA LEU A 105 -22.95 1.55 -14.40
C LEU A 105 -23.90 2.65 -13.88
N ALA A 106 -23.50 3.91 -13.96
CA ALA A 106 -24.32 5.05 -13.59
C ALA A 106 -25.68 5.06 -14.30
N ASN A 107 -26.72 5.51 -13.58
CA ASN A 107 -28.06 5.61 -14.13
C ASN A 107 -28.18 6.73 -15.18
N THR A 108 -28.69 6.37 -16.36
CA THR A 108 -28.85 7.25 -17.53
C THR A 108 -30.27 7.78 -17.74
N SER A 109 -31.26 7.35 -16.95
CA SER A 109 -32.67 7.73 -17.16
C SER A 109 -33.05 9.11 -16.64
N GLY A 110 -32.27 9.69 -15.72
CA GLY A 110 -32.64 10.89 -14.98
C GLY A 110 -33.79 10.68 -13.98
N THR A 111 -34.24 9.44 -13.76
CA THR A 111 -35.29 9.05 -12.81
C THR A 111 -34.75 8.03 -11.80
N SER A 112 -35.54 7.64 -10.79
CA SER A 112 -35.15 6.59 -9.82
C SER A 112 -35.05 5.18 -10.44
N THR A 113 -35.61 4.96 -11.63
CA THR A 113 -35.49 3.69 -12.33
C THR A 113 -34.11 3.58 -12.96
N TRP A 114 -33.31 2.58 -12.54
CA TRP A 114 -31.97 2.36 -13.05
C TRP A 114 -32.02 1.94 -14.52
N GLN A 115 -31.62 2.83 -15.42
CA GLN A 115 -31.47 2.51 -16.84
C GLN A 115 -30.07 2.80 -17.33
N ILE A 116 -29.56 1.94 -18.20
CA ILE A 116 -28.26 2.10 -18.83
C ILE A 116 -28.46 2.07 -20.34
N THR A 117 -28.00 3.11 -21.02
CA THR A 117 -28.07 3.19 -22.49
C THR A 117 -26.70 2.87 -23.10
N ARG A 118 -26.60 1.77 -23.85
CA ARG A 118 -25.37 1.34 -24.54
C ARG A 118 -25.66 1.00 -25.99
N ARG A 119 -24.83 1.53 -26.90
CA ARG A 119 -24.88 1.25 -28.36
C ARG A 119 -26.29 1.46 -28.97
N GLY A 120 -27.02 2.46 -28.48
CA GLY A 120 -28.37 2.81 -28.96
C GLY A 120 -29.51 1.96 -28.40
N TYR A 121 -29.24 1.09 -27.42
CA TYR A 121 -30.27 0.33 -26.69
C TYR A 121 -30.32 0.79 -25.24
N THR A 122 -31.54 0.95 -24.72
CA THR A 122 -31.78 1.27 -23.30
C THR A 122 -32.20 0.00 -22.57
N TYR A 123 -31.45 -0.32 -21.53
CA TYR A 123 -31.70 -1.42 -20.63
C TYR A 123 -32.23 -0.88 -19.31
N THR A 124 -33.28 -1.50 -18.77
CA THR A 124 -33.73 -1.28 -17.40
C THR A 124 -33.16 -2.37 -16.53
N VAL A 125 -32.42 -1.99 -15.50
CA VAL A 125 -31.68 -2.90 -14.62
C VAL A 125 -32.37 -2.95 -13.27
N THR A 126 -32.48 -4.15 -12.70
CA THR A 126 -32.83 -4.36 -11.31
C THR A 126 -31.79 -5.29 -10.71
N ALA A 127 -31.14 -4.86 -9.63
CA ALA A 127 -30.22 -5.68 -8.86
C ALA A 127 -30.77 -5.82 -7.45
N SER A 128 -30.67 -7.02 -6.89
CA SER A 128 -31.07 -7.31 -5.51
C SER A 128 -30.10 -8.31 -4.90
N GLU A 129 -30.00 -8.25 -3.58
CA GLU A 129 -29.21 -9.18 -2.77
C GLU A 129 -30.10 -9.80 -1.69
N CYS A 130 -29.79 -11.04 -1.33
CA CYS A 130 -30.38 -11.73 -0.18
C CYS A 130 -29.41 -12.76 0.39
N SER A 131 -29.54 -13.06 1.68
CA SER A 131 -28.70 -14.03 2.39
C SER A 131 -29.19 -15.47 2.22
N VAL A 132 -28.26 -16.42 2.23
CA VAL A 132 -28.51 -17.87 2.15
C VAL A 132 -27.76 -18.53 3.31
N ASP A 133 -28.48 -19.36 4.05
CA ASP A 133 -27.98 -20.16 5.19
C ASP A 133 -27.50 -21.53 4.68
N ASP A 134 -26.26 -21.91 5.01
CA ASP A 134 -25.69 -23.21 4.62
C ASP A 134 -26.11 -24.31 5.62
N PRO A 135 -26.83 -25.36 5.18
CA PRO A 135 -27.16 -26.48 6.06
C PRO A 135 -25.98 -27.18 6.76
N LYS A 136 -24.74 -26.93 6.32
CA LYS A 136 -23.53 -27.63 6.76
C LYS A 136 -23.09 -27.28 8.18
N ASP A 137 -23.32 -26.06 8.66
CA ASP A 137 -23.04 -25.61 10.03
C ASP A 137 -24.29 -25.42 10.89
N LYS A 138 -25.44 -25.90 10.36
CA LYS A 138 -26.79 -25.82 10.93
C LYS A 138 -27.43 -24.46 10.66
N TYR A 139 -28.75 -24.44 10.76
CA TYR A 139 -29.52 -23.22 10.54
C TYR A 139 -29.51 -22.33 11.77
N GLY A 140 -29.31 -21.03 11.57
CA GLY A 140 -29.50 -20.00 12.58
C GLY A 140 -30.83 -19.28 12.40
N LYS A 141 -31.02 -18.18 13.14
CA LYS A 141 -32.24 -17.36 13.09
C LYS A 141 -32.24 -16.42 11.88
N HIS A 142 -33.34 -16.33 11.17
CA HIS A 142 -33.47 -15.56 9.92
C HIS A 142 -34.22 -14.26 10.15
N ASP A 143 -33.90 -13.27 9.32
CA ASP A 143 -34.66 -12.02 9.22
C ASP A 143 -35.17 -11.81 7.79
N SER A 144 -35.69 -10.61 7.50
CA SER A 144 -36.24 -10.28 6.17
C SER A 144 -35.20 -10.19 5.04
N THR A 145 -33.90 -10.27 5.35
CA THR A 145 -32.81 -10.18 4.36
C THR A 145 -32.49 -11.53 3.71
N PHE A 146 -33.04 -12.63 4.23
CA PHE A 146 -32.84 -13.96 3.67
C PHE A 146 -33.62 -14.18 2.37
N CYS A 147 -33.03 -14.96 1.47
CA CYS A 147 -33.68 -15.32 0.22
C CYS A 147 -34.96 -16.12 0.49
N ALA A 148 -35.99 -15.89 -0.34
CA ALA A 148 -37.29 -16.55 -0.16
C ALA A 148 -37.22 -18.09 -0.21
N ASP A 149 -36.20 -18.64 -0.88
CA ASP A 149 -35.93 -20.08 -0.96
C ASP A 149 -34.94 -20.59 0.11
N SER A 150 -34.33 -19.71 0.90
CA SER A 150 -33.55 -20.03 2.11
C SER A 150 -34.45 -19.94 3.34
N ASN A 151 -35.52 -20.73 3.37
CA ASN A 151 -36.64 -20.56 4.30
C ASN A 151 -36.59 -21.45 5.55
N LYS A 152 -35.54 -22.25 5.71
CA LYS A 152 -35.38 -23.15 6.84
C LYS A 152 -34.53 -22.46 7.90
N GLU A 153 -35.16 -22.17 9.04
CA GLU A 153 -34.58 -21.41 10.13
C GLU A 153 -34.29 -22.33 11.34
N GLY A 154 -33.26 -22.01 12.12
CA GLY A 154 -32.96 -22.59 13.43
C GLY A 154 -32.87 -21.52 14.52
N THR A 155 -32.01 -21.72 15.52
CA THR A 155 -31.85 -20.79 16.65
C THR A 155 -30.49 -20.12 16.66
N GLU A 156 -30.39 -18.91 17.23
CA GLU A 156 -29.12 -18.18 17.41
C GLU A 156 -28.04 -18.97 18.18
N SER A 157 -28.45 -19.97 18.97
CA SER A 157 -27.53 -20.87 19.69
C SER A 157 -27.02 -22.05 18.88
N GLU A 158 -27.71 -22.40 17.79
CA GLU A 158 -27.31 -23.46 16.88
C GLU A 158 -26.33 -22.94 15.84
N ASP A 159 -26.63 -21.76 15.31
CA ASP A 159 -25.70 -20.94 14.56
C ASP A 159 -25.96 -19.43 14.82
N SER A 160 -24.86 -18.72 15.07
CA SER A 160 -24.83 -17.29 15.39
C SER A 160 -24.52 -16.42 14.16
N GLN A 161 -24.19 -17.02 13.01
CA GLN A 161 -23.87 -16.32 11.77
C GLN A 161 -24.61 -16.91 10.55
N PRO A 162 -25.96 -16.96 10.55
CA PRO A 162 -26.74 -17.70 9.55
C PRO A 162 -26.67 -17.17 8.11
N ALA A 163 -25.97 -16.05 7.88
CA ALA A 163 -25.83 -15.43 6.56
C ALA A 163 -24.51 -15.85 5.90
N ASP A 164 -24.38 -17.14 5.57
CA ASP A 164 -23.13 -17.76 5.09
C ASP A 164 -22.75 -17.37 3.66
N MET A 165 -23.78 -17.16 2.84
CA MET A 165 -23.63 -16.74 1.47
C MET A 165 -24.59 -15.59 1.14
N LYS A 166 -24.19 -14.74 0.21
CA LYS A 166 -25.05 -13.71 -0.37
C LYS A 166 -25.34 -14.05 -1.82
N ARG A 167 -26.62 -13.99 -2.19
CA ARG A 167 -27.08 -14.23 -3.54
C ARG A 167 -27.43 -12.91 -4.20
N ILE A 168 -26.74 -12.59 -5.28
CA ILE A 168 -26.98 -11.40 -6.08
C ILE A 168 -27.78 -11.83 -7.31
N THR A 169 -28.88 -11.13 -7.54
CA THR A 169 -29.76 -11.33 -8.70
C THR A 169 -29.77 -10.06 -9.53
N VAL A 170 -29.52 -10.20 -10.84
CA VAL A 170 -29.53 -9.08 -11.79
C VAL A 170 -30.51 -9.40 -12.92
N ASP A 171 -31.54 -8.56 -13.03
CA ASP A 171 -32.50 -8.56 -14.13
C ASP A 171 -32.20 -7.39 -15.08
N VAL A 172 -31.89 -7.71 -16.34
CA VAL A 172 -31.69 -6.72 -17.41
C VAL A 172 -32.82 -6.84 -18.42
N LYS A 173 -33.73 -5.86 -18.42
CA LYS A 173 -34.90 -5.77 -19.29
C LYS A 173 -34.67 -4.81 -20.44
N TRP A 174 -35.09 -5.16 -21.65
CA TRP A 174 -35.04 -4.25 -22.81
C TRP A 174 -36.27 -4.42 -23.70
N SER A 175 -36.51 -3.46 -24.60
CA SER A 175 -37.58 -3.56 -25.60
C SER A 175 -37.03 -4.14 -26.91
N ALA A 176 -37.65 -5.21 -27.41
CA ALA A 176 -37.35 -5.78 -28.71
C ALA A 176 -38.61 -6.29 -29.39
N ARG A 177 -38.92 -5.76 -30.59
CA ARG A 177 -40.07 -6.17 -31.42
C ARG A 177 -41.41 -6.14 -30.68
N GLY A 178 -41.66 -5.11 -29.86
CA GLY A 178 -42.89 -4.96 -29.08
C GLY A 178 -43.02 -5.94 -27.90
N ARG A 179 -41.94 -6.64 -27.57
CA ARG A 179 -41.82 -7.48 -26.37
C ARG A 179 -40.82 -6.84 -25.40
N THR A 180 -40.86 -7.27 -24.15
CA THR A 180 -39.92 -6.87 -23.12
C THR A 180 -39.15 -8.09 -22.60
N PRO A 181 -38.17 -8.62 -23.36
CA PRO A 181 -37.34 -9.71 -22.85
C PRO A 181 -36.54 -9.29 -21.62
N VAL A 182 -36.17 -10.28 -20.82
CA VAL A 182 -35.30 -10.14 -19.64
C VAL A 182 -34.17 -11.15 -19.72
N VAL A 183 -32.97 -10.73 -19.35
CA VAL A 183 -31.88 -11.62 -18.95
C VAL A 183 -31.87 -11.61 -17.43
N HIS A 184 -31.98 -12.80 -16.85
CA HIS A 184 -31.92 -13.04 -15.41
C HIS A 184 -30.63 -13.81 -15.13
N GLU A 185 -29.70 -13.18 -14.45
CA GLU A 185 -28.44 -13.80 -14.03
C GLU A 185 -28.36 -13.75 -12.52
N VAL A 186 -27.87 -14.83 -11.93
CA VAL A 186 -27.77 -15.01 -10.49
C VAL A 186 -26.38 -15.49 -10.16
N GLU A 187 -25.80 -14.91 -9.12
CA GLU A 187 -24.55 -15.36 -8.55
C GLU A 187 -24.70 -15.54 -7.04
N THR A 188 -23.94 -16.47 -6.46
CA THR A 188 -23.84 -16.62 -5.01
C THR A 188 -22.40 -16.48 -4.58
N LEU A 189 -22.16 -15.61 -3.61
CA LEU A 189 -20.85 -15.31 -3.03
C LEU A 189 -20.82 -15.87 -1.62
N THR A 190 -19.80 -16.66 -1.30
CA THR A 190 -19.56 -17.14 0.06
C THR A 190 -18.78 -16.10 0.85
N ALA A 191 -18.98 -16.05 2.16
CA ALA A 191 -18.13 -15.24 3.02
C ALA A 191 -16.63 -15.64 2.92
N ALA A 192 -16.25 -16.87 2.55
CA ALA A 192 -14.86 -17.33 2.24
C ALA A 192 -13.69 -16.73 3.06
N GLY A 193 -13.89 -16.44 4.36
CA GLY A 193 -12.90 -15.74 5.20
C GLY A 193 -12.74 -14.23 4.92
N GLN A 194 -13.57 -13.69 4.03
CA GLN A 194 -13.78 -12.29 3.66
C GLN A 194 -14.89 -11.63 4.51
N THR A 195 -14.92 -11.82 5.82
CA THR A 195 -15.40 -10.74 6.71
C THR A 195 -14.35 -9.63 6.75
N VAL A 196 -13.98 -9.15 5.56
CA VAL A 196 -13.40 -7.82 5.40
C VAL A 196 -14.58 -6.92 5.73
N GLY A 197 -14.56 -6.32 6.92
CA GLY A 197 -15.58 -5.36 7.34
C GLY A 197 -15.68 -4.19 6.35
N LEU A 198 -16.55 -3.22 6.64
CA LEU A 198 -16.83 -2.13 5.70
C LEU A 198 -15.57 -1.34 5.30
N THR A 199 -15.38 -1.11 4.00
CA THR A 199 -14.20 -0.38 3.51
C THR A 199 -14.37 1.13 3.66
N ALA A 200 -13.53 1.74 4.49
CA ALA A 200 -13.39 3.20 4.56
C ALA A 200 -12.53 3.72 3.39
N SER A 201 -12.81 4.95 2.94
CA SER A 201 -12.08 5.58 1.84
C SER A 201 -11.98 7.10 2.02
N GLY A 202 -11.19 7.74 1.16
CA GLY A 202 -11.12 9.21 1.11
C GLY A 202 -10.58 9.88 2.38
N LEU A 203 -9.79 9.16 3.19
CA LEU A 203 -9.12 9.72 4.36
C LEU A 203 -8.19 10.86 3.92
N LYS A 204 -8.39 12.04 4.48
CA LYS A 204 -7.59 13.24 4.18
C LYS A 204 -7.60 14.21 5.35
N LEU A 205 -6.57 15.05 5.41
CA LEU A 205 -6.55 16.21 6.31
C LEU A 205 -7.63 17.21 5.89
N LEU A 206 -8.50 17.58 6.82
CA LEU A 206 -9.55 18.59 6.66
C LEU A 206 -9.08 19.96 7.13
N SER A 207 -8.41 20.03 8.28
CA SER A 207 -7.91 21.27 8.87
C SER A 207 -6.55 21.05 9.54
N PRO A 208 -5.59 21.98 9.39
CA PRO A 208 -5.68 23.22 8.60
C PRO A 208 -5.71 22.96 7.10
N SER A 209 -6.56 23.68 6.35
CA SER A 209 -6.73 23.49 4.90
C SER A 209 -5.85 24.40 4.05
N SER A 210 -5.44 25.56 4.58
CA SER A 210 -4.63 26.55 3.86
C SER A 210 -3.15 26.40 4.21
N GLY A 211 -2.30 26.33 3.18
CA GLY A 211 -0.85 26.32 3.37
C GLY A 211 -0.32 25.03 4.01
N VAL A 212 -1.02 23.91 3.79
CA VAL A 212 -0.50 22.54 3.97
C VAL A 212 -0.28 21.91 2.59
N GLY A 213 0.64 20.96 2.49
CA GLY A 213 0.91 20.17 1.28
C GLY A 213 -0.28 19.36 0.77
N SER A 214 -0.03 18.17 0.22
CA SER A 214 -1.10 17.27 -0.19
C SER A 214 -2.01 16.94 1.01
N ALA A 215 -3.33 16.90 0.82
CA ALA A 215 -4.25 16.51 1.92
C ALA A 215 -4.13 15.03 2.32
N THR A 216 -3.54 14.19 1.46
CA THR A 216 -3.25 12.77 1.71
C THR A 216 -1.78 12.51 2.04
N GLU A 217 -0.94 13.53 1.95
CA GLU A 217 0.45 13.50 2.42
C GLU A 217 0.86 14.89 2.95
N PRO A 218 0.20 15.38 4.02
CA PRO A 218 0.40 16.75 4.46
C PRO A 218 1.72 16.92 5.20
N VAL A 219 2.40 18.03 4.94
CA VAL A 219 3.53 18.52 5.73
C VAL A 219 3.07 19.70 6.58
N ILE A 220 3.13 19.54 7.90
CA ILE A 220 2.74 20.53 8.89
C ILE A 220 3.99 21.29 9.33
N ALA A 221 4.13 22.53 8.88
CA ALA A 221 5.32 23.37 9.10
C ALA A 221 5.18 24.38 10.25
N SER A 222 3.95 24.73 10.65
CA SER A 222 3.73 25.77 11.64
C SER A 222 3.72 25.20 13.06
N ALA A 223 4.65 25.66 13.90
CA ALA A 223 4.68 25.35 15.34
C ALA A 223 3.47 25.86 16.13
N ALA A 224 2.65 26.75 15.55
CA ALA A 224 1.39 27.18 16.13
C ALA A 224 0.26 26.14 15.96
N THR A 225 0.42 25.16 15.06
CA THR A 225 -0.57 24.12 14.83
C THR A 225 -0.46 23.06 15.93
N THR A 226 -1.51 22.98 16.75
CA THR A 226 -1.57 22.10 17.93
C THR A 226 -2.67 21.03 17.81
N GLU A 227 -3.47 21.05 16.76
CA GLU A 227 -4.50 20.06 16.46
C GLU A 227 -4.65 19.92 14.94
N LEU A 228 -4.87 18.70 14.47
CA LEU A 228 -5.21 18.37 13.09
C LEU A 228 -6.59 17.73 13.07
N GLU A 229 -7.43 18.12 12.12
CA GLU A 229 -8.74 17.51 11.89
C GLU A 229 -8.73 16.76 10.57
N PHE A 230 -9.24 15.54 10.60
CA PHE A 230 -9.30 14.64 9.44
C PHE A 230 -10.75 14.33 9.10
N VAL A 231 -10.97 13.97 7.84
CA VAL A 231 -12.24 13.41 7.37
C VAL A 231 -12.00 12.09 6.65
N VAL A 232 -12.89 11.14 6.87
CA VAL A 232 -12.92 9.84 6.19
C VAL A 232 -14.35 9.54 5.74
N THR A 233 -14.49 8.88 4.59
CA THR A 233 -15.78 8.47 4.03
C THR A 233 -15.98 6.97 4.27
N THR A 234 -17.21 6.59 4.61
CA THR A 234 -17.60 5.19 4.85
C THR A 234 -18.82 4.82 4.02
N PRO A 235 -19.20 3.54 3.91
CA PRO A 235 -20.52 3.16 3.42
C PRO A 235 -21.63 3.66 4.35
N ALA A 236 -22.85 3.79 3.83
CA ALA A 236 -24.01 4.22 4.61
C ALA A 236 -24.33 3.28 5.79
N SER A 237 -24.00 1.99 5.63
CA SER A 237 -24.17 0.93 6.63
C SER A 237 -23.16 0.94 7.78
N ALA A 238 -22.15 1.83 7.75
CA ALA A 238 -21.18 1.94 8.85
C ALA A 238 -21.83 2.47 10.13
N ALA A 239 -21.69 1.68 11.20
CA ALA A 239 -22.21 2.02 12.53
C ALA A 239 -21.25 2.96 13.28
N ALA A 240 -19.94 2.78 13.09
CA ALA A 240 -18.91 3.63 13.65
C ALA A 240 -17.67 3.69 12.74
N VAL A 241 -16.69 4.48 13.16
CA VAL A 241 -15.34 4.51 12.60
C VAL A 241 -14.37 4.41 13.77
N ASP A 242 -13.27 3.68 13.57
CA ASP A 242 -12.12 3.75 14.44
C ASP A 242 -10.97 4.42 13.73
N TRP A 243 -10.23 5.28 14.44
CA TRP A 243 -9.03 5.91 13.90
C TRP A 243 -7.81 5.50 14.70
N THR A 244 -6.69 5.40 14.01
CA THR A 244 -5.43 4.89 14.55
C THR A 244 -4.30 5.87 14.29
N LEU A 245 -3.35 5.93 15.22
CA LEU A 245 -2.06 6.59 15.04
C LEU A 245 -0.98 5.51 15.18
N GLU A 246 -0.14 5.33 14.16
CA GLU A 246 0.85 4.23 14.10
C GLU A 246 0.22 2.83 14.31
N GLY A 247 -0.99 2.62 13.79
CA GLY A 247 -1.75 1.38 13.98
C GLY A 247 -2.36 1.20 15.38
N VAL A 248 -2.18 2.15 16.29
CA VAL A 248 -2.81 2.11 17.63
C VAL A 248 -4.11 2.90 17.62
N ARG A 249 -5.24 2.23 17.94
CA ARG A 249 -6.57 2.84 18.07
C ARG A 249 -6.55 3.99 19.07
N GLN A 250 -7.17 5.10 18.69
CA GLN A 250 -7.16 6.35 19.45
C GLN A 250 -8.56 6.72 19.97
N SER A 251 -8.58 7.64 20.93
CA SER A 251 -9.79 8.25 21.48
C SER A 251 -9.67 9.78 21.51
N PRO A 252 -10.77 10.54 21.36
CA PRO A 252 -12.15 10.09 21.17
C PRO A 252 -12.39 9.47 19.79
N ALA A 253 -13.47 8.69 19.68
CA ALA A 253 -13.88 8.10 18.40
C ALA A 253 -14.34 9.21 17.41
N PRO A 254 -14.20 8.99 16.10
CA PRO A 254 -14.72 9.88 15.07
C PRO A 254 -16.24 10.05 15.17
N VAL A 255 -16.73 11.21 14.74
CA VAL A 255 -18.16 11.54 14.73
C VAL A 255 -18.62 11.86 13.31
N LYS A 256 -19.88 11.54 12.98
CA LYS A 256 -20.45 11.94 11.69
C LYS A 256 -20.44 13.45 11.56
N LYS A 257 -20.02 13.95 10.40
CA LYS A 257 -19.99 15.39 10.09
C LYS A 257 -21.39 16.00 10.11
N SER A 258 -22.39 15.27 9.63
CA SER A 258 -23.80 15.52 9.88
C SER A 258 -24.60 14.20 9.86
N SER A 259 -25.84 14.22 10.33
CA SER A 259 -26.67 13.01 10.46
C SER A 259 -26.99 12.31 9.14
N SER A 260 -26.92 13.03 8.01
CA SER A 260 -27.22 12.50 6.67
C SER A 260 -25.98 12.20 5.82
N THR A 261 -24.76 12.33 6.38
CA THR A 261 -23.51 12.12 5.63
C THR A 261 -22.87 10.77 5.95
N THR A 262 -22.11 10.26 4.99
CA THR A 262 -21.16 9.15 5.17
C THR A 262 -19.76 9.61 5.58
N GLU A 263 -19.55 10.91 5.71
CA GLU A 263 -18.31 11.53 6.18
C GLU A 263 -18.24 11.55 7.72
N TRP A 264 -17.12 11.09 8.25
CA TRP A 264 -16.78 11.12 9.66
C TRP A 264 -15.55 11.97 9.90
N VAL A 265 -15.53 12.73 10.99
CA VAL A 265 -14.44 13.60 11.37
C VAL A 265 -13.84 13.18 12.71
N PHE A 266 -12.51 13.31 12.81
CA PHE A 266 -11.77 13.09 14.04
C PHE A 266 -10.58 14.03 14.14
N LYS A 267 -10.04 14.16 15.34
CA LYS A 267 -9.00 15.12 15.66
C LYS A 267 -7.79 14.44 16.29
N TRP A 268 -6.62 14.85 15.83
CA TRP A 268 -5.35 14.48 16.44
C TRP A 268 -4.73 15.71 17.10
N ALA A 269 -4.68 15.70 18.43
CA ALA A 269 -3.97 16.71 19.20
C ALA A 269 -2.45 16.52 19.03
N ILE A 270 -1.77 17.56 18.57
CA ILE A 270 -0.32 17.63 18.36
C ILE A 270 0.33 18.77 19.17
N PRO A 271 0.11 18.85 20.50
CA PRO A 271 0.66 19.94 21.30
C PRO A 271 2.19 20.00 21.21
N SER A 272 2.72 21.21 21.10
CA SER A 272 4.15 21.47 20.97
C SER A 272 4.92 20.88 22.17
N GLY A 273 5.96 20.10 21.88
CA GLY A 273 6.81 19.46 22.89
C GLY A 273 6.36 18.09 23.40
N SER A 274 5.09 17.69 23.21
CA SER A 274 4.63 16.33 23.56
C SER A 274 4.62 15.40 22.35
N VAL A 275 4.28 15.92 21.18
CA VAL A 275 4.37 15.17 19.92
C VAL A 275 5.62 15.64 19.19
N SER A 276 6.54 14.71 18.98
CA SER A 276 7.79 14.94 18.29
C SER A 276 7.56 15.17 16.78
N ASP A 277 8.39 15.99 16.15
CA ASP A 277 8.36 16.13 14.70
C ASP A 277 8.92 14.89 14.00
N GLY A 278 8.34 14.54 12.86
CA GLY A 278 8.60 13.31 12.10
C GLY A 278 7.38 12.92 11.27
N THR A 279 7.49 11.80 10.55
CA THR A 279 6.37 11.23 9.77
C THR A 279 5.58 10.26 10.62
N TYR A 280 4.26 10.37 10.53
CA TYR A 280 3.29 9.55 11.24
C TYR A 280 2.29 8.91 10.29
N GLN A 281 1.85 7.69 10.58
CA GLN A 281 0.74 7.03 9.90
C GLN A 281 -0.57 7.29 10.63
N VAL A 282 -1.50 7.98 9.97
CA VAL A 282 -2.86 8.18 10.45
C VAL A 282 -3.77 7.27 9.66
N GLY A 283 -4.50 6.40 10.36
CA GLY A 283 -5.38 5.40 9.78
C GLY A 283 -6.83 5.55 10.24
N ALA A 284 -7.77 5.01 9.47
CA ALA A 284 -9.17 4.89 9.82
C ALA A 284 -9.78 3.60 9.25
N GLN A 285 -10.72 3.01 9.98
CA GLN A 285 -11.45 1.78 9.63
C GLN A 285 -12.93 2.03 9.87
N ALA A 286 -13.79 1.58 8.96
CA ALA A 286 -15.23 1.59 9.23
C ALA A 286 -15.59 0.35 10.05
N VAL A 287 -16.50 0.53 11.00
CA VAL A 287 -16.98 -0.52 11.89
C VAL A 287 -18.43 -0.81 11.54
N ASP A 288 -18.75 -2.07 11.30
CA ASP A 288 -20.12 -2.49 11.02
C ASP A 288 -21.00 -2.53 12.28
N ALA A 289 -22.30 -2.82 12.11
CA ALA A 289 -23.26 -2.89 13.21
C ALA A 289 -22.97 -4.00 14.24
N THR A 290 -22.15 -4.99 13.88
CA THR A 290 -21.73 -6.09 14.77
C THR A 290 -20.43 -5.78 15.51
N GLY A 291 -19.77 -4.66 15.20
CA GLY A 291 -18.52 -4.24 15.80
C GLY A 291 -17.27 -4.77 15.09
N VAL A 292 -17.40 -5.28 13.86
CA VAL A 292 -16.26 -5.77 13.08
C VAL A 292 -15.58 -4.62 12.34
N ASP A 293 -14.27 -4.51 12.51
CA ASP A 293 -13.42 -3.55 11.80
C ASP A 293 -13.20 -3.96 10.34
N GLY A 294 -13.45 -3.03 9.43
CA GLY A 294 -13.07 -3.15 8.04
C GLY A 294 -11.59 -2.88 7.77
N PRO A 295 -11.16 -2.96 6.50
CA PRO A 295 -9.78 -2.74 6.12
C PRO A 295 -9.36 -1.28 6.37
N PRO A 296 -8.13 -1.02 6.85
CA PRO A 296 -7.67 0.33 7.15
C PRO A 296 -7.35 1.12 5.89
N VAL A 297 -7.83 2.36 5.82
CA VAL A 297 -7.28 3.40 4.95
C VAL A 297 -6.29 4.23 5.77
N SER A 298 -5.11 4.53 5.22
CA SER A 298 -4.07 5.29 5.93
C SER A 298 -3.43 6.35 5.05
N ILE A 299 -2.98 7.43 5.68
CA ILE A 299 -2.20 8.50 5.06
C ILE A 299 -0.97 8.82 5.91
N SER A 300 0.10 9.27 5.25
CA SER A 300 1.32 9.74 5.91
C SER A 300 1.20 11.22 6.25
N VAL A 301 1.32 11.58 7.52
CA VAL A 301 1.33 12.97 8.00
C VAL A 301 2.71 13.32 8.51
N THR A 302 3.35 14.33 7.93
CA THR A 302 4.69 14.77 8.33
C THR A 302 4.61 16.03 9.18
N LEU A 303 5.09 15.96 10.41
CA LEU A 303 5.30 17.12 11.28
C LEU A 303 6.74 17.62 11.12
N ALA A 304 6.90 18.86 10.66
CA ALA A 304 8.19 19.50 10.42
C ALA A 304 8.14 20.98 10.87
N ARG A 305 7.80 21.17 12.14
CA ARG A 305 7.42 22.43 12.77
C ARG A 305 8.58 23.12 13.49
N ASN A 306 9.51 22.32 14.00
CA ASN A 306 10.54 22.72 14.95
C ASN A 306 11.93 22.34 14.44
N ILE A 307 12.90 23.14 14.85
CA ILE A 307 14.32 22.85 14.68
C ILE A 307 14.69 21.78 15.73
N PRO A 308 15.37 20.68 15.35
CA PRO A 308 15.83 19.69 16.32
C PRO A 308 16.70 20.32 17.42
N ALA A 309 16.50 19.85 18.64
CA ALA A 309 17.29 20.27 19.79
C ALA A 309 18.75 19.83 19.65
N ALA A 310 19.61 20.50 20.41
CA ALA A 310 21.03 20.16 20.43
C ALA A 310 21.25 18.75 21.00
N PRO A 311 22.20 17.97 20.43
CA PRO A 311 22.58 16.67 20.97
C PRO A 311 22.96 16.75 22.45
N LYS A 312 22.62 15.70 23.22
CA LYS A 312 22.84 15.63 24.67
C LYS A 312 23.73 14.46 25.06
N GLY A 313 24.26 14.50 26.28
CA GLY A 313 25.11 13.43 26.81
C GLY A 313 26.38 13.23 25.99
N ILE A 314 26.94 14.32 25.47
CA ILE A 314 28.18 14.27 24.71
C ILE A 314 29.30 13.89 25.68
N GLU A 315 29.99 12.82 25.34
CA GLU A 315 31.21 12.36 25.99
C GLU A 315 32.29 12.25 24.93
N GLY A 316 33.51 12.59 25.29
CA GLY A 316 34.62 12.49 24.36
C GLY A 316 35.93 12.91 24.98
N GLY A 317 36.99 12.60 24.27
CA GLY A 317 38.34 12.87 24.71
C GLY A 317 39.38 12.31 23.76
N PHE A 318 40.63 12.58 24.10
CA PHE A 318 41.76 12.03 23.37
C PHE A 318 41.89 10.54 23.63
N ASN A 319 42.21 9.82 22.56
CA ASN A 319 42.54 8.41 22.60
C ASN A 319 43.74 8.12 21.67
N THR A 320 44.41 7.00 21.91
CA THR A 320 45.46 6.51 21.00
C THR A 320 44.98 5.20 20.40
N ILE A 321 44.71 5.22 19.10
CA ILE A 321 44.30 4.04 18.35
C ILE A 321 45.50 3.47 17.59
N THR A 322 45.46 2.18 17.28
CA THR A 322 46.42 1.59 16.33
C THR A 322 45.73 1.48 14.97
N GLU A 323 46.35 2.07 13.95
CA GLU A 323 45.87 1.97 12.57
C GLU A 323 47.04 1.76 11.61
N GLY A 324 47.01 0.65 10.86
CA GLY A 324 48.09 0.26 9.97
C GLY A 324 49.40 -0.05 10.71
N GLY A 325 49.30 -0.61 11.92
CA GLY A 325 50.46 -0.93 12.77
C GLY A 325 51.13 0.29 13.42
N LYS A 326 50.53 1.48 13.31
CA LYS A 326 51.05 2.72 13.90
C LYS A 326 50.08 3.27 14.93
N SER A 327 50.62 3.72 16.05
CA SER A 327 49.87 4.50 17.03
C SER A 327 49.51 5.86 16.44
N LYS A 328 48.23 6.23 16.54
CA LYS A 328 47.68 7.49 16.09
C LYS A 328 46.82 8.11 17.18
N GLU A 329 47.13 9.35 17.53
CA GLU A 329 46.29 10.15 18.42
C GLU A 329 45.03 10.61 17.68
N VAL A 330 43.88 10.41 18.31
CA VAL A 330 42.57 10.78 17.79
C VAL A 330 41.74 11.42 18.90
N ALA A 331 40.71 12.18 18.55
CA ALA A 331 39.66 12.55 19.49
C ALA A 331 38.40 11.75 19.15
N GLU A 332 37.86 11.05 20.13
CA GLU A 332 36.64 10.27 19.98
C GLU A 332 35.49 10.93 20.72
N PHE A 333 34.30 10.83 20.15
CA PHE A 333 33.08 11.37 20.72
C PHE A 333 31.95 10.37 20.60
N GLN A 334 31.06 10.41 21.57
CA GLN A 334 29.76 9.75 21.54
C GLN A 334 28.70 10.65 22.15
N TRP A 335 27.45 10.47 21.77
CA TRP A 335 26.31 11.22 22.31
C TRP A 335 25.05 10.38 22.35
N LEU A 336 24.04 10.85 23.09
CA LEU A 336 22.73 10.21 23.15
C LEU A 336 21.93 10.55 21.89
N ALA A 337 21.07 9.62 21.47
CA ALA A 337 20.12 9.90 20.41
C ALA A 337 19.19 11.06 20.80
N ASN A 338 18.98 11.99 19.87
CA ASN A 338 17.89 12.94 19.96
C ASN A 338 16.55 12.22 20.09
N SER A 339 15.65 12.77 20.92
CA SER A 339 14.29 12.25 21.07
C SER A 339 13.43 12.51 19.83
N GLU A 340 13.86 13.41 18.96
CA GLU A 340 13.09 13.84 17.80
C GLU A 340 13.11 12.82 16.65
N LYS A 341 11.93 12.48 16.11
CA LYS A 341 11.80 11.48 15.05
C LYS A 341 12.31 11.98 13.69
N ASN A 342 12.29 13.30 13.46
CA ASN A 342 12.75 13.95 12.23
C ASN A 342 14.28 14.06 12.10
N VAL A 343 15.05 13.65 13.12
CA VAL A 343 16.51 13.61 13.02
C VAL A 343 16.93 12.48 12.08
N ILE A 344 17.69 12.83 11.04
CA ILE A 344 18.20 11.89 10.02
C ILE A 344 19.69 11.57 10.21
N GLY A 345 20.40 12.33 11.04
CA GLY A 345 21.84 12.24 11.12
C GLY A 345 22.46 13.25 12.06
N TYR A 346 23.78 13.33 12.04
CA TYR A 346 24.55 14.27 12.85
C TYR A 346 25.77 14.79 12.07
N ARG A 347 26.21 16.00 12.43
CA ARG A 347 27.55 16.51 12.11
C ARG A 347 28.27 16.89 13.38
N ALA A 348 29.58 16.67 13.37
CA ALA A 348 30.47 17.23 14.38
C ALA A 348 31.54 18.11 13.71
N TYR A 349 31.84 19.21 14.37
CA TYR A 349 32.76 20.23 13.93
C TYR A 349 33.83 20.47 14.98
N TYR A 350 35.06 20.69 14.56
CA TYR A 350 36.07 21.32 15.40
C TYR A 350 35.99 22.84 15.22
N VAL A 351 35.85 23.57 16.33
CA VAL A 351 35.76 25.03 16.31
C VAL A 351 37.16 25.59 16.14
N THR A 352 37.50 26.10 14.95
CA THR A 352 38.77 26.80 14.73
C THR A 352 38.55 28.28 15.04
N GLY A 353 39.48 28.93 15.76
CA GLY A 353 39.25 30.27 16.31
C GLY A 353 38.68 31.30 15.31
N GLY A 354 37.65 32.04 15.75
CA GLY A 354 36.80 32.92 14.93
C GLY A 354 35.35 32.40 14.85
N SER A 355 34.38 33.27 14.59
CA SER A 355 32.95 32.92 14.55
C SER A 355 32.49 32.20 13.26
N GLU A 356 33.36 32.06 12.25
CA GLU A 356 33.00 31.57 10.92
C GLU A 356 33.81 30.35 10.43
N LYS A 357 34.71 29.80 11.25
CA LYS A 357 35.61 28.71 10.79
C LYS A 357 35.41 27.42 11.58
N HIS A 358 34.49 26.59 11.13
CA HIS A 358 34.31 25.23 11.65
C HIS A 358 34.93 24.22 10.69
N LYS A 359 35.77 23.30 11.19
CA LYS A 359 36.28 22.15 10.41
C LYS A 359 35.29 21.00 10.59
N LEU A 360 34.62 20.56 9.52
CA LEU A 360 33.79 19.35 9.55
C LEU A 360 34.67 18.14 9.86
N ILE A 361 34.31 17.40 10.91
CA ILE A 361 35.02 16.20 11.36
C ILE A 361 34.32 14.95 10.88
N CYS A 362 33.01 14.88 11.09
CA CYS A 362 32.20 13.75 10.67
C CYS A 362 30.82 14.22 10.26
N GLU A 363 30.25 13.48 9.32
CA GLU A 363 28.85 13.54 8.92
C GLU A 363 28.33 12.11 8.82
N THR A 364 27.17 11.86 9.43
CA THR A 364 26.48 10.58 9.36
C THR A 364 25.02 10.81 9.04
N THR A 365 24.51 10.12 8.03
CA THR A 365 23.09 10.03 7.69
C THR A 365 22.45 8.72 8.16
N THR A 366 23.20 7.92 8.91
CA THR A 366 22.77 6.59 9.43
C THR A 366 22.42 6.65 10.92
N LYS A 367 22.21 7.86 11.47
CA LYS A 367 22.01 8.11 12.91
C LYS A 367 23.09 7.49 13.80
N THR A 368 24.32 7.36 13.27
CA THR A 368 25.46 6.93 14.08
C THR A 368 25.71 7.98 15.17
N ARG A 369 26.01 7.51 16.37
CA ARG A 369 26.09 8.33 17.59
C ARG A 369 27.52 8.51 18.09
N THR A 370 28.47 8.27 17.19
CA THR A 370 29.89 8.32 17.48
C THR A 370 30.60 9.06 16.35
N CYS A 371 31.73 9.67 16.69
CA CYS A 371 32.56 10.41 15.76
C CYS A 371 34.03 10.27 16.16
N VAL A 372 34.92 10.20 15.19
CA VAL A 372 36.37 10.16 15.42
C VAL A 372 37.02 11.26 14.60
N ASP A 373 37.60 12.24 15.29
CA ASP A 373 38.55 13.17 14.70
C ASP A 373 39.90 12.50 14.57
N ARG A 374 40.28 12.20 13.33
CA ARG A 374 41.55 11.54 13.00
C ARG A 374 42.71 12.51 12.88
N GLU A 375 42.46 13.81 12.98
CA GLU A 375 43.48 14.85 12.94
C GLU A 375 43.14 15.92 14.00
N PRO A 376 43.03 15.52 15.28
CA PRO A 376 42.62 16.43 16.32
C PRO A 376 43.71 17.49 16.59
N PRO A 377 43.35 18.64 17.20
CA PRO A 377 44.36 19.53 17.76
C PRO A 377 45.17 18.80 18.83
N LYS A 378 46.41 19.24 19.06
CA LYS A 378 47.22 18.65 20.14
C LYS A 378 46.50 18.80 21.49
N PRO A 379 46.62 17.85 22.43
CA PRO A 379 45.99 17.95 23.75
C PRO A 379 46.40 19.16 24.58
N THR A 380 47.52 19.80 24.23
CA THR A 380 48.01 21.04 24.85
C THR A 380 47.52 22.30 24.14
N SER A 381 46.64 22.18 23.13
CA SER A 381 46.15 23.33 22.37
C SER A 381 45.23 24.19 23.25
N PRO A 382 45.26 25.52 23.09
CA PRO A 382 44.43 26.42 23.88
C PRO A 382 42.92 26.32 23.56
N ASN A 383 42.56 25.71 22.43
CA ASN A 383 41.18 25.46 22.05
C ASN A 383 41.01 23.97 21.74
N LEU A 384 40.07 23.35 22.43
CA LEU A 384 39.70 21.94 22.33
C LEU A 384 38.17 21.79 22.19
N THR A 385 37.53 22.82 21.64
CA THR A 385 36.06 22.91 21.55
C THR A 385 35.57 22.34 20.23
N TYR A 386 34.53 21.52 20.34
CA TYR A 386 33.81 20.89 19.26
C TYR A 386 32.33 21.27 19.34
N GLU A 387 31.66 21.25 18.19
CA GLU A 387 30.22 21.46 18.09
C GLU A 387 29.53 20.29 17.41
N PHE A 388 28.36 19.94 17.92
CA PHE A 388 27.56 18.82 17.45
C PHE A 388 26.17 19.32 17.09
N VAL A 389 25.68 18.95 15.90
CA VAL A 389 24.35 19.30 15.41
C VAL A 389 23.63 18.06 14.93
N ALA A 390 22.33 17.99 15.21
CA ALA A 390 21.44 17.03 14.57
C ALA A 390 21.09 17.50 13.16
N LEU A 391 20.97 16.57 12.21
CA LEU A 391 20.57 16.83 10.83
C LEU A 391 19.09 16.51 10.64
N TYR A 392 18.40 17.31 9.81
CA TYR A 392 16.99 17.11 9.45
C TYR A 392 16.65 17.77 8.10
N HIS A 393 15.45 17.48 7.59
CA HIS A 393 14.86 18.19 6.44
C HIS A 393 13.87 19.25 6.93
N LYS A 394 13.97 20.47 6.39
CA LYS A 394 13.04 21.56 6.71
C LYS A 394 11.77 21.45 5.90
N ALA A 395 10.69 22.02 6.40
CA ALA A 395 9.55 22.33 5.55
C ALA A 395 9.79 23.66 4.83
N GLU A 396 9.69 23.66 3.50
CA GLU A 396 9.88 24.83 2.64
C GLU A 396 8.75 24.94 1.61
N GLY A 397 8.55 26.14 1.07
CA GLY A 397 7.52 26.42 0.06
C GLY A 397 6.13 26.74 0.61
N ASN A 398 5.24 27.11 -0.30
CA ASN A 398 3.82 27.33 -0.04
C ASN A 398 3.01 26.73 -1.22
N PRO A 399 2.42 25.53 -1.08
CA PRO A 399 2.28 24.77 0.17
C PRO A 399 3.60 24.13 0.65
N PRO A 400 3.76 23.87 1.97
CA PRO A 400 4.96 23.26 2.53
C PRO A 400 5.20 21.85 2.03
N ALA A 401 6.46 21.56 1.71
CA ALA A 401 6.99 20.23 1.46
C ALA A 401 8.34 20.06 2.18
N LEU A 402 8.76 18.82 2.47
CA LEU A 402 10.11 18.59 2.97
C LEU A 402 11.14 18.97 1.90
N SER A 403 12.13 19.77 2.27
CA SER A 403 13.23 20.13 1.37
C SER A 403 14.16 18.94 1.16
N GLY A 404 14.68 18.78 -0.06
CA GLY A 404 15.70 17.78 -0.35
C GLY A 404 17.06 18.10 0.26
N ALA A 405 17.27 19.36 0.69
CA ALA A 405 18.49 19.80 1.33
C ALA A 405 18.52 19.41 2.81
N VAL A 406 19.70 18.99 3.28
CA VAL A 406 19.94 18.70 4.68
C VAL A 406 20.20 20.02 5.43
N SER A 407 19.52 20.19 6.56
CA SER A 407 19.67 21.32 7.47
C SER A 407 20.21 20.89 8.84
N GLU A 408 20.81 21.85 9.55
CA GLU A 408 21.38 21.66 10.87
C GLU A 408 20.44 22.20 11.96
N GLY A 409 20.31 21.41 13.03
CA GLY A 409 19.58 21.76 14.23
C GLY A 409 20.34 22.74 15.12
N THR A 410 19.91 22.86 16.37
CA THR A 410 20.64 23.67 17.37
C THR A 410 21.98 23.00 17.70
N ALA A 411 23.06 23.78 17.81
CA ALA A 411 24.39 23.25 18.14
C ALA A 411 24.56 23.02 19.64
N ALA A 412 25.24 21.93 20.00
CA ALA A 412 25.79 21.69 21.33
C ALA A 412 27.31 21.83 21.28
N SER A 413 27.86 22.69 22.14
CA SER A 413 29.32 22.82 22.30
C SER A 413 29.83 21.85 23.37
N PHE A 414 30.96 21.21 23.10
CA PHE A 414 31.66 20.34 24.04
C PHE A 414 33.17 20.62 23.95
N THR A 415 33.81 20.81 25.10
CA THR A 415 35.26 21.04 25.17
C THR A 415 35.91 19.83 25.81
N ILE A 416 36.85 19.20 25.10
CA ILE A 416 37.66 18.11 25.65
C ILE A 416 38.56 18.68 26.76
N GLU A 417 38.76 17.89 27.82
CA GLU A 417 39.77 18.18 28.83
C GLU A 417 41.19 18.09 28.24
N GLY A 418 41.94 19.18 28.34
CA GLY A 418 43.32 19.24 27.82
C GLY A 418 44.32 18.46 28.68
N GLY A 419 45.46 18.13 28.06
CA GLY A 419 46.54 17.36 28.69
C GLY A 419 46.61 15.90 28.22
N PRO A 420 47.63 15.14 28.67
CA PRO A 420 47.77 13.74 28.30
C PRO A 420 46.52 12.95 28.73
N PRO A 421 45.89 12.17 27.83
CA PRO A 421 44.64 11.50 28.17
C PRO A 421 44.87 10.46 29.27
N PRO A 422 44.14 10.54 30.40
CA PRO A 422 44.27 9.57 31.46
C PRO A 422 43.62 8.25 31.01
N ALA A 423 44.44 7.24 30.72
CA ALA A 423 43.99 5.91 30.34
C ALA A 423 43.81 5.02 31.58
N PRO A 424 42.74 4.21 31.67
CA PRO A 424 42.63 3.18 32.69
C PRO A 424 43.80 2.19 32.63
N SER A 425 44.02 1.46 33.73
CA SER A 425 44.96 0.34 33.72
C SER A 425 44.47 -0.78 32.82
N THR A 426 45.40 -1.51 32.21
CA THR A 426 45.07 -2.67 31.37
C THR A 426 44.43 -3.78 32.21
N PRO A 427 43.32 -4.41 31.75
CA PRO A 427 42.78 -5.59 32.41
C PRO A 427 43.87 -6.67 32.61
N PRO A 428 44.06 -7.22 33.82
CA PRO A 428 45.23 -8.05 34.10
C PRO A 428 45.15 -9.45 33.48
N THR A 429 43.95 -9.94 33.18
CA THR A 429 43.74 -11.28 32.61
C THR A 429 42.66 -11.23 31.54
N LEU A 430 42.82 -12.03 30.50
CA LEU A 430 41.79 -12.36 29.52
C LEU A 430 41.87 -13.86 29.25
N SER A 431 40.71 -14.50 29.12
CA SER A 431 40.58 -15.92 28.75
C SER A 431 39.44 -16.08 27.74
N ALA A 432 39.57 -17.04 26.84
CA ALA A 432 38.54 -17.44 25.91
C ALA A 432 38.22 -18.92 26.12
N LYS A 433 36.93 -19.25 26.15
CA LYS A 433 36.42 -20.62 26.26
C LYS A 433 35.40 -20.85 25.16
N LYS A 434 35.66 -21.84 24.31
CA LYS A 434 34.67 -22.31 23.33
C LYS A 434 33.57 -23.11 24.05
N GLU A 435 32.33 -22.76 23.80
CA GLU A 435 31.15 -23.43 24.37
C GLU A 435 30.63 -24.52 23.41
N VAL A 436 29.75 -25.38 23.92
CA VAL A 436 29.24 -26.56 23.19
C VAL A 436 28.44 -26.16 21.94
N ASP A 437 27.79 -25.01 21.97
CA ASP A 437 27.03 -24.44 20.85
C ASP A 437 27.91 -23.78 19.77
N GLY A 438 29.23 -23.76 19.98
CA GLY A 438 30.20 -23.16 19.07
C GLY A 438 30.48 -21.68 19.34
N SER A 439 29.78 -21.04 20.27
CA SER A 439 30.09 -19.67 20.70
C SER A 439 31.40 -19.62 21.49
N VAL A 440 32.01 -18.43 21.56
CA VAL A 440 33.24 -18.20 22.34
C VAL A 440 32.93 -17.24 23.49
N LYS A 441 33.05 -17.72 24.72
CA LYS A 441 32.91 -16.90 25.92
C LYS A 441 34.26 -16.34 26.35
N LEU A 442 34.36 -15.02 26.33
CA LEU A 442 35.47 -14.24 26.88
C LEU A 442 35.20 -13.91 28.35
N THR A 443 36.24 -13.99 29.17
CA THR A 443 36.21 -13.57 30.59
C THR A 443 37.51 -12.86 30.93
N TRP A 444 37.41 -11.67 31.50
CA TRP A 444 38.54 -10.87 31.96
C TRP A 444 38.37 -10.44 33.42
N THR A 445 39.42 -9.90 34.02
CA THR A 445 39.35 -9.28 35.34
C THR A 445 39.29 -7.77 35.18
N ALA A 446 38.43 -7.09 35.94
CA ALA A 446 38.40 -5.63 35.94
C ALA A 446 39.74 -5.06 36.43
N PRO A 447 40.36 -4.09 35.73
CA PRO A 447 41.57 -3.47 36.21
C PRO A 447 41.28 -2.58 37.43
N GLY A 448 42.20 -2.59 38.39
CA GLY A 448 42.21 -1.60 39.47
C GLY A 448 42.86 -0.29 39.03
N GLY A 449 42.72 0.76 39.84
CA GLY A 449 43.43 2.04 39.66
C GLY A 449 42.56 3.18 39.15
N SER A 450 43.21 4.24 38.66
CA SER A 450 42.61 5.48 38.18
C SER A 450 43.08 5.78 36.74
N PRO A 451 42.22 6.35 35.88
CA PRO A 451 40.80 6.64 36.11
C PRO A 451 39.95 5.37 36.16
N ALA A 452 38.75 5.51 36.73
CA ALA A 452 37.76 4.43 36.80
C ALA A 452 37.34 3.97 35.40
N VAL A 453 37.08 2.68 35.26
CA VAL A 453 36.55 2.08 34.04
C VAL A 453 35.07 2.42 33.90
N SER A 454 34.64 2.87 32.73
CA SER A 454 33.24 3.11 32.36
C SER A 454 32.65 1.91 31.61
N PHE A 455 33.41 1.32 30.70
CA PHE A 455 33.03 0.14 29.90
C PHE A 455 34.29 -0.53 29.31
N TYR A 456 34.12 -1.64 28.61
CA TYR A 456 35.20 -2.34 27.90
C TYR A 456 34.96 -2.36 26.39
N ARG A 457 36.03 -2.41 25.60
CA ARG A 457 35.96 -2.67 24.15
C ARG A 457 36.57 -4.03 23.83
N ILE A 458 35.83 -4.82 23.07
CA ILE A 458 36.26 -6.11 22.55
C ILE A 458 36.81 -5.90 21.15
N TYR A 459 37.98 -6.44 20.92
CA TYR A 459 38.61 -6.47 19.59
C TYR A 459 38.64 -7.90 19.08
N ARG A 460 38.36 -8.10 17.79
CA ARG A 460 38.35 -9.42 17.14
C ARG A 460 39.20 -9.42 15.88
N GLY A 461 40.04 -10.43 15.73
CA GLY A 461 40.96 -10.63 14.61
C GLY A 461 42.19 -9.72 14.65
N SER A 462 42.08 -8.50 15.17
CA SER A 462 43.19 -7.56 15.35
C SER A 462 42.92 -6.59 16.51
N SER A 463 43.96 -6.09 17.17
CA SER A 463 43.88 -4.98 18.15
C SER A 463 43.93 -3.58 17.51
N GLU A 464 43.85 -3.51 16.17
CA GLU A 464 43.73 -2.26 15.42
C GLU A 464 42.33 -1.66 15.57
N PHE A 465 42.17 -0.37 15.27
CA PHE A 465 40.89 0.34 15.36
C PHE A 465 39.76 -0.37 14.57
N SER A 466 40.07 -0.87 13.38
CA SER A 466 39.12 -1.63 12.55
C SER A 466 38.73 -2.99 13.15
N GLY A 467 39.49 -3.48 14.13
CA GLY A 467 39.21 -4.71 14.86
C GLY A 467 38.25 -4.53 16.03
N ARG A 468 37.82 -3.30 16.36
CA ARG A 468 36.77 -3.08 17.36
C ARG A 468 35.50 -3.81 16.93
N TYR A 469 35.05 -4.70 17.81
CA TYR A 469 33.94 -5.59 17.54
C TYR A 469 32.70 -5.26 18.36
N GLU A 470 32.86 -5.06 19.67
CA GLU A 470 31.74 -4.85 20.59
C GLU A 470 32.15 -3.94 21.76
N GLU A 471 31.18 -3.23 22.35
CA GLU A 471 31.35 -2.52 23.61
C GLU A 471 30.57 -3.22 24.73
N VAL A 472 31.19 -3.41 25.89
CA VAL A 472 30.61 -4.12 27.03
C VAL A 472 30.42 -3.15 28.18
N SER A 473 29.17 -2.85 28.48
CA SER A 473 28.72 -1.93 29.54
C SER A 473 27.67 -2.62 30.42
N PRO A 474 27.55 -2.29 31.73
CA PRO A 474 28.41 -1.38 32.50
C PRO A 474 29.78 -1.99 32.85
N ALA A 475 30.69 -1.19 33.41
CA ALA A 475 32.04 -1.62 33.83
C ALA A 475 32.11 -2.82 34.80
N SER A 476 31.00 -3.17 35.46
CA SER A 476 30.91 -4.38 36.29
C SER A 476 30.80 -5.67 35.47
N THR A 477 30.42 -5.57 34.18
CA THR A 477 30.31 -6.72 33.28
C THR A 477 31.68 -7.06 32.73
N THR A 478 32.21 -8.22 33.11
CA THR A 478 33.58 -8.69 32.79
C THR A 478 33.60 -9.94 31.92
N THR A 479 32.51 -10.18 31.19
CA THR A 479 32.33 -11.31 30.29
C THR A 479 31.63 -10.87 29.00
N PHE A 480 31.96 -11.52 27.89
CA PHE A 480 31.29 -11.35 26.60
C PHE A 480 31.20 -12.69 25.89
N THR A 481 30.14 -12.96 25.15
CA THR A 481 29.99 -14.19 24.37
C THR A 481 29.85 -13.85 22.89
N ASP A 482 30.85 -14.21 22.09
CA ASP A 482 30.79 -14.11 20.63
C ASP A 482 29.99 -15.30 20.09
N THR A 483 28.72 -15.08 19.77
CA THR A 483 27.82 -16.08 19.19
C THR A 483 28.06 -16.29 17.68
N ASN A 484 28.87 -15.44 17.05
CA ASN A 484 29.16 -15.46 15.61
C ASN A 484 30.55 -16.03 15.29
N ALA A 485 31.23 -16.64 16.27
CA ALA A 485 32.56 -17.23 16.15
C ALA A 485 32.55 -18.57 15.37
N SER A 486 32.09 -18.53 14.12
CA SER A 486 32.05 -19.70 13.22
C SER A 486 33.44 -20.23 12.84
N THR A 487 34.46 -19.40 13.00
CA THR A 487 35.87 -19.72 12.78
C THR A 487 36.71 -19.28 13.97
N THR A 488 37.92 -19.81 14.09
CA THR A 488 38.84 -19.40 15.15
C THR A 488 39.21 -17.92 15.02
N HIS A 489 39.07 -17.20 16.12
CA HIS A 489 39.39 -15.78 16.19
C HIS A 489 40.35 -15.48 17.34
N SER A 490 41.18 -14.45 17.15
CA SER A 490 41.96 -13.84 18.23
C SER A 490 41.18 -12.66 18.82
N TYR A 491 41.20 -12.54 20.15
CA TYR A 491 40.47 -11.52 20.88
C TYR A 491 41.38 -10.72 21.80
N TRP A 492 41.08 -9.42 21.90
CA TRP A 492 41.68 -8.52 22.89
C TRP A 492 40.58 -7.75 23.61
N VAL A 493 40.91 -7.26 24.81
CA VAL A 493 40.02 -6.39 25.59
C VAL A 493 40.78 -5.16 26.06
N THR A 494 40.17 -3.98 25.94
CA THR A 494 40.64 -2.74 26.56
C THR A 494 39.62 -2.26 27.59
N ALA A 495 40.10 -1.62 28.65
CA ALA A 495 39.27 -0.86 29.57
C ALA A 495 39.17 0.59 29.09
N VAL A 496 37.99 1.19 29.18
CA VAL A 496 37.72 2.53 28.64
C VAL A 496 37.26 3.46 29.76
N SER A 497 37.82 4.68 29.82
CA SER A 497 37.41 5.71 30.78
C SER A 497 36.16 6.47 30.31
N LYS A 498 35.65 7.38 31.15
CA LYS A 498 34.55 8.29 30.78
C LYS A 498 34.89 9.24 29.63
N THR A 499 36.18 9.55 29.42
CA THR A 499 36.66 10.39 28.30
C THR A 499 36.95 9.58 27.04
N LEU A 500 36.48 8.32 26.99
CA LEU A 500 36.70 7.37 25.88
C LEU A 500 38.16 6.97 25.65
N THR A 501 39.05 7.30 26.59
CA THR A 501 40.45 6.91 26.53
C THR A 501 40.59 5.43 26.88
N GLU A 502 41.29 4.67 26.05
CA GLU A 502 41.50 3.24 26.23
C GLU A 502 42.82 2.92 26.94
N SER A 503 42.79 1.86 27.76
CA SER A 503 44.00 1.19 28.24
C SER A 503 44.76 0.53 27.09
N LYS A 504 45.99 0.06 27.34
CA LYS A 504 46.59 -0.94 26.44
C LYS A 504 45.71 -2.20 26.41
N PRO A 505 45.63 -2.91 25.27
CA PRO A 505 44.85 -4.14 25.18
C PRO A 505 45.50 -5.27 25.98
N VAL A 506 44.66 -6.12 26.60
CA VAL A 506 45.05 -7.45 27.07
C VAL A 506 44.70 -8.49 26.00
N GLY A 507 45.58 -9.47 25.80
CA GLY A 507 45.46 -10.49 24.75
C GLY A 507 46.70 -10.55 23.85
N PRO A 508 46.65 -11.29 22.73
CA PRO A 508 45.48 -12.05 22.26
C PRO A 508 45.17 -13.27 23.12
N VAL A 509 43.89 -13.65 23.15
CA VAL A 509 43.47 -15.03 23.41
C VAL A 509 42.78 -15.58 22.18
N THR A 510 42.85 -16.89 21.97
CA THR A 510 42.26 -17.54 20.80
C THR A 510 41.09 -18.42 21.24
N GLY A 511 39.97 -18.35 20.52
CA GLY A 511 38.75 -19.11 20.78
C GLY A 511 38.14 -19.70 19.52
#